data_AF-A0A8T4KAD3-F1
#
_entry.id   AF-A0A8T4KAD3-F1
#
_cell.length_a   1.000
_cell.length_b   1.000
_cell.length_c   1.000
_cell.angle_alpha   90.00
_cell.angle_beta   90.00
_cell.angle_gamma   90.00
#
_symmetry.space_group_name_H-M   'P 1'
#
loop_
_entity.id
_entity.type
_entity.pdbx_description
1 polymer ?
#
loop_
_entity_poly.entity_id
_entity_poly.type
_entity_poly.pdbx_seq_one_letter_code
_entity_poly.pdbx_strand_id
1 'polypeptide(L)'
;MKRSYFKTGKIVGNETWSDGSKHRFVMFHRKVSDIVNSITDANLTILEMHEPLDMKNKIKDPTVYPEDLVRLIGPTIIFKTKKI
;
A
#
# COMPACT_ATOMS: atom_id res chain seq x y z
N MET A 1 26.54 6.00 -14.35
CA MET A 1 25.40 5.70 -13.45
C MET A 1 24.30 5.02 -14.24
N LYS A 2 24.00 3.73 -13.99
CA LYS A 2 22.79 3.09 -14.51
C LYS A 2 21.59 3.64 -13.73
N ARG A 3 20.74 4.45 -14.36
CA ARG A 3 19.46 4.85 -13.78
C ARG A 3 18.57 3.61 -13.69
N SER A 4 18.30 3.12 -12.48
CA SER A 4 17.31 2.06 -12.26
C SER A 4 15.91 2.67 -12.38
N TYR A 5 15.28 2.49 -13.54
CA TYR A 5 13.88 2.85 -13.73
C TYR A 5 13.03 1.76 -13.11
N PHE A 6 12.79 1.87 -11.80
CA PHE A 6 11.82 1.02 -11.13
C PHE A 6 10.46 1.25 -11.81
N LYS A 7 9.87 0.20 -12.41
CA LYS A 7 8.64 0.31 -13.20
C LYS A 7 7.43 0.17 -12.28
N THR A 8 6.56 1.17 -12.28
CA THR A 8 5.24 1.05 -11.68
C THR A 8 4.31 0.34 -12.64
N GLY A 9 3.36 -0.47 -12.13
CA GLY A 9 2.52 -1.28 -12.98
C GLY A 9 1.55 -2.19 -12.25
N LYS A 10 0.59 -2.71 -13.01
CA LYS A 10 -0.37 -3.71 -12.56
C LYS A 10 0.21 -5.10 -12.80
N ILE A 11 0.26 -5.91 -11.76
CA ILE A 11 0.63 -7.31 -11.80
C ILE A 11 -0.66 -8.11 -11.60
N VAL A 12 -0.95 -9.03 -12.51
CA VAL A 12 -2.12 -9.91 -12.42
C VAL A 12 -1.63 -11.34 -12.34
N GLY A 13 -1.97 -12.03 -11.26
CA GLY A 13 -1.72 -13.45 -11.07
C GLY A 13 -3.04 -14.22 -11.04
N ASN A 14 -3.05 -15.40 -11.62
CA ASN A 14 -4.15 -16.36 -11.41
C ASN A 14 -3.54 -17.58 -10.73
N GLU A 15 -4.05 -17.93 -9.55
CA GLU A 15 -3.56 -19.08 -8.78
C GLU A 15 -4.72 -20.05 -8.53
N THR A 16 -4.40 -21.34 -8.51
CA THR A 16 -5.35 -22.38 -8.10
C THR A 16 -4.94 -22.83 -6.70
N TRP A 17 -5.86 -22.71 -5.75
CA TRP A 17 -5.61 -23.08 -4.36
C TRP A 17 -5.70 -24.59 -4.17
N SER A 18 -5.26 -25.09 -3.02
CA SER A 18 -5.22 -26.52 -2.69
C SER A 18 -6.60 -27.19 -2.68
N ASP A 19 -7.67 -26.41 -2.56
CA ASP A 19 -9.07 -26.85 -2.66
C ASP A 19 -9.61 -26.86 -4.11
N GLY A 20 -8.78 -26.54 -5.11
CA GLY A 20 -9.14 -26.49 -6.53
C GLY A 20 -9.81 -25.20 -6.98
N SER A 21 -10.05 -24.23 -6.07
CA SER A 21 -10.62 -22.93 -6.41
C SER A 21 -9.61 -22.06 -7.16
N LYS A 22 -10.08 -21.30 -8.17
CA LYS A 22 -9.25 -20.40 -8.97
C LYS A 22 -9.43 -18.97 -8.52
N HIS A 23 -8.34 -18.35 -8.10
CA HIS A 23 -8.31 -16.98 -7.57
C HIS A 23 -7.52 -16.08 -8.50
N ARG A 24 -8.05 -14.86 -8.72
CA ARG A 24 -7.37 -13.81 -9.46
C ARG A 24 -6.84 -12.78 -8.49
N PHE A 25 -5.52 -12.63 -8.46
CA PHE A 25 -4.84 -11.58 -7.70
C PHE A 25 -4.49 -10.42 -8.61
N VAL A 26 -4.81 -9.22 -8.15
CA VAL A 26 -4.42 -7.98 -8.81
C VAL A 26 -3.62 -7.16 -7.81
N MET A 27 -2.33 -7.02 -8.09
CA MET A 27 -1.40 -6.20 -7.32
C MET A 27 -1.00 -4.97 -8.14
N PHE A 28 -0.82 -3.84 -7.48
CA PHE A 28 -0.23 -2.65 -8.10
C PHE A 28 1.11 -2.37 -7.46
N HIS A 29 2.17 -2.47 -8.24
CA HIS A 29 3.49 -2.02 -7.82
C HIS A 29 3.58 -0.53 -8.12
N ARG A 30 3.65 0.32 -7.09
CA ARG A 30 3.69 1.78 -7.23
C ARG A 30 4.87 2.32 -6.44
N LYS A 31 5.56 3.33 -6.98
CA LYS A 31 6.53 4.14 -6.23
C LYS A 31 5.77 5.04 -5.27
N VAL A 32 6.37 5.32 -4.12
CA VAL A 32 5.83 6.30 -3.16
C VAL A 32 5.61 7.66 -3.84
N SER A 33 6.54 8.11 -4.69
CA SER A 33 6.39 9.37 -5.45
C SER A 33 5.13 9.41 -6.31
N ASP A 34 4.79 8.31 -6.98
CA ASP A 34 3.63 8.24 -7.87
C ASP A 34 2.33 8.28 -7.05
N ILE A 35 2.35 7.69 -5.85
CA ILE A 35 1.24 7.74 -4.90
C ILE A 35 1.06 9.17 -4.40
N VAL A 36 2.14 9.84 -3.98
CA VAL A 36 2.12 11.24 -3.52
C VAL A 36 1.55 12.16 -4.59
N ASN A 37 2.06 12.05 -5.83
CA ASN A 37 1.56 12.84 -6.95
C ASN A 37 0.06 12.60 -7.18
N SER A 38 -0.40 11.33 -7.14
CA SER A 38 -1.82 11.00 -7.31
C SER A 38 -2.70 11.61 -6.22
N ILE A 39 -2.20 11.72 -4.98
CA ILE A 39 -2.91 12.37 -3.87
C ILE A 39 -3.00 13.88 -4.12
N THR A 40 -1.90 14.51 -4.52
CA THR A 40 -1.87 15.95 -4.84
C THR A 40 -2.77 16.30 -6.02
N ASP A 41 -2.74 15.49 -7.09
CA ASP A 41 -3.62 15.64 -8.26
C ASP A 41 -5.10 15.50 -7.90
N ALA A 42 -5.42 14.75 -6.84
CA ALA A 42 -6.77 14.63 -6.28
C ALA A 42 -7.19 15.82 -5.38
N ASN A 43 -6.42 16.92 -5.40
CA ASN A 43 -6.64 18.12 -4.59
C ASN A 43 -6.62 17.86 -3.06
N LEU A 44 -5.73 16.97 -2.65
CA LEU A 44 -5.45 16.64 -1.25
C LEU A 44 -3.99 17.01 -0.91
N THR A 45 -3.80 17.61 0.26
CA THR A 45 -2.47 17.84 0.84
C THR A 45 -2.12 16.73 1.82
N ILE A 46 -0.93 16.15 1.68
CA ILE A 46 -0.39 15.18 2.65
C ILE A 46 0.15 15.95 3.85
N LEU A 47 -0.36 15.64 5.03
CA LEU A 47 0.08 16.23 6.31
C LEU A 47 1.15 15.36 6.98
N GLU A 48 0.94 14.04 6.98
CA GLU A 48 1.84 13.08 7.60
C GLU A 48 1.89 11.80 6.74
N MET A 49 3.07 11.18 6.70
CA MET A 49 3.29 9.86 6.09
C MET A 49 3.93 8.94 7.12
N HIS A 50 3.25 7.84 7.43
CA HIS A 50 3.72 6.82 8.37
C HIS A 50 4.05 5.54 7.60
N GLU A 51 5.35 5.23 7.47
CA GLU A 51 5.84 4.02 6.78
C GLU A 51 6.36 3.01 7.83
N PRO A 52 5.65 1.88 8.07
CA PRO A 52 6.16 0.84 8.94
C PRO A 52 7.28 0.09 8.21
N LEU A 53 8.52 0.35 8.63
CA LEU A 53 9.74 -0.25 8.05
C LEU A 53 9.85 -1.78 8.24
N ASP A 54 9.05 -2.37 9.14
CA ASP A 54 9.09 -3.80 9.45
C ASP A 54 7.74 -4.32 9.93
N MET A 55 7.51 -5.63 9.74
CA MET A 55 6.35 -6.37 10.28
C MET A 55 6.21 -6.29 11.81
N LYS A 56 7.27 -5.91 12.53
CA LYS A 56 7.27 -5.67 13.99
C LYS A 56 6.76 -4.29 14.37
N ASN A 57 6.82 -3.33 13.45
CA ASN A 57 6.47 -1.93 13.65
C ASN A 57 5.13 -1.57 12.99
N LYS A 58 4.19 -2.51 12.96
CA LYS A 58 2.84 -2.24 12.45
C LYS A 58 2.19 -1.13 13.28
N ILE A 59 1.48 -0.24 12.60
CA ILE A 59 0.71 0.81 13.24
C ILE A 59 -0.43 0.16 14.01
N LYS A 60 -0.34 0.15 15.34
CA LYS A 60 -1.36 -0.36 16.28
C LYS A 60 -2.31 0.77 16.69
N ASP A 61 -2.74 1.58 15.73
CA ASP A 61 -3.71 2.63 16.00
C ASP A 61 -5.13 2.07 15.78
N PRO A 62 -5.89 1.78 16.86
CA PRO A 62 -7.24 1.24 16.76
C PRO A 62 -8.22 2.20 16.10
N THR A 63 -7.89 3.49 15.99
CA THR A 63 -8.70 4.48 15.29
C THR A 63 -8.60 4.36 13.77
N VAL A 64 -7.50 3.78 13.27
CA VAL A 64 -7.26 3.58 11.83
C VAL A 64 -7.62 2.16 11.41
N TYR A 65 -7.22 1.16 12.20
CA TYR A 65 -7.58 -0.25 11.98
C TYR A 65 -7.79 -1.00 13.30
N PRO A 66 -8.83 -1.83 13.43
CA PRO A 66 -8.97 -2.74 14.57
C PRO A 66 -7.72 -3.62 14.75
N GLU A 67 -7.34 -3.91 15.99
CA GLU A 67 -6.08 -4.62 16.30
C GLU A 67 -6.00 -6.00 15.62
N ASP A 68 -7.14 -6.70 15.52
CA ASP A 68 -7.26 -7.98 14.82
C ASP A 68 -6.94 -7.87 13.34
N LEU A 69 -7.32 -6.75 12.71
CA LEU A 69 -7.06 -6.47 11.30
C LEU A 69 -5.58 -6.10 11.08
N VAL A 70 -4.98 -5.32 11.98
CA VAL A 70 -3.55 -4.95 11.94
C VAL A 70 -2.66 -6.19 11.93
N ARG A 71 -3.05 -7.26 12.62
CA ARG A 71 -2.29 -8.53 12.62
C ARG A 71 -2.29 -9.23 11.26
N LEU A 72 -3.38 -9.10 10.50
CA LEU A 72 -3.58 -9.75 9.21
C LEU A 72 -3.01 -8.96 8.01
N ILE A 73 -2.85 -7.64 8.15
CA ILE A 73 -2.36 -6.79 7.06
C ILE A 73 -0.82 -6.68 7.11
N GLY A 74 -0.16 -6.74 5.96
CA GLY A 74 1.28 -6.46 5.85
C GLY A 74 1.65 -5.03 6.23
N PRO A 75 2.95 -4.67 6.24
CA PRO A 75 3.38 -3.29 6.46
C PRO A 75 2.68 -2.36 5.46
N THR A 76 1.91 -1.41 5.99
CA THR A 76 1.04 -0.50 5.21
C THR A 76 1.46 0.93 5.46
N ILE A 77 1.79 1.65 4.38
CA ILE A 77 2.07 3.09 4.46
C ILE A 77 0.75 3.83 4.63
N ILE A 78 0.67 4.69 5.64
CA ILE A 78 -0.52 5.49 5.93
C ILE A 78 -0.24 6.95 5.58
N PHE A 79 -1.10 7.53 4.74
CA PHE A 79 -1.07 8.94 4.38
C PHE A 79 -2.22 9.67 5.08
N LYS A 80 -1.92 10.58 6.00
CA LYS A 80 -2.91 11.49 6.57
C LYS A 80 -3.02 12.69 5.66
N THR A 81 -4.21 12.91 5.10
CA THR A 81 -4.44 13.95 4.10
C THR A 81 -5.51 14.94 4.55
N LYS A 82 -5.48 16.13 3.98
CA LYS A 82 -6.51 17.16 4.15
C LYS A 82 -6.91 17.70 2.78
N LYS A 83 -8.22 17.86 2.57
CA LYS A 83 -8.73 18.49 1.34
C LYS A 83 -8.34 19.96 1.32
N ILE A 84 -7.82 20.39 0.16
CA ILE A 84 -7.49 21.80 -0.12
C ILE A 84 -8.80 22.57 -0.39
#